data_AF-A0A9X2NPD3-F1
#
_entry.id   AF-A0A9X2NPD3-F1
#
_cell.length_a   1.000
_cell.length_b   1.000
_cell.length_c   1.000
_cell.angle_alpha   90.00
_cell.angle_beta   90.00
_cell.angle_gamma   90.00
#
_symmetry.space_group_name_H-M   'P 1'
#
loop_
_entity.id
_entity.type
_entity.pdbx_description
1 polymer ?
#
loop_
_entity_poly.entity_id
_entity_poly.type
_entity_poly.pdbx_seq_one_letter_code
_entity_poly.pdbx_strand_id
1 'polypeptide(L)'
;MPEWIKRSARISGTAEPDVDATLVAIVKAAVDHIEGAEHAGISLVEEGGRVRTVAPTSELVYATTPGAFSAETAQDGRVFATHAAIALVGAQHEADLRAAIERRDTIGMAKGILMQRHGLDPVQAFRMLVEASQKSSTKLHRVAAWLIEHRG
;
A
#
# COMPACT_ATOMS: atom_id res chain seq x y z
N MET A 1 4.53 -17.64 30.68
CA MET A 1 4.37 -17.01 29.35
C MET A 1 5.74 -16.81 28.72
N PRO A 2 5.93 -17.08 27.42
CA PRO A 2 7.20 -16.90 26.73
C PRO A 2 7.68 -15.43 26.70
N GLU A 3 8.97 -15.20 26.99
CA GLU A 3 9.57 -13.84 27.10
C GLU A 3 9.48 -12.99 25.82
N TRP A 4 9.39 -13.65 24.67
CA TRP A 4 9.29 -12.98 23.37
C TRP A 4 7.97 -12.18 23.21
N ILE A 5 6.89 -12.60 23.87
CA ILE A 5 5.59 -11.92 23.83
C ILE A 5 5.65 -10.52 24.48
N LYS A 6 6.45 -10.36 25.55
CA LYS A 6 6.62 -9.06 26.22
C LYS A 6 7.39 -8.07 25.35
N ARG A 7 8.29 -8.57 24.50
CA ARG A 7 9.18 -7.73 23.67
C ARG A 7 8.49 -7.24 22.40
N SER A 8 7.49 -7.96 21.86
CA SER A 8 6.75 -7.54 20.66
C SER A 8 5.85 -6.31 20.86
N ALA A 9 5.54 -5.94 22.11
CA ALA A 9 4.71 -4.78 22.44
C ALA A 9 5.29 -3.40 22.03
N ARG A 10 6.56 -3.33 21.61
CA ARG A 10 7.22 -2.08 21.18
C ARG A 10 7.20 -1.84 19.68
N ILE A 11 6.58 -2.71 18.89
CA ILE A 11 6.60 -2.65 17.43
C ILE A 11 5.41 -1.81 16.94
N SER A 12 5.57 -0.48 16.94
CA SER A 12 4.62 0.43 16.27
C SER A 12 5.41 1.42 15.41
N GLY A 13 5.60 1.05 14.15
CA GLY A 13 6.11 1.91 13.09
C GLY A 13 5.51 1.46 11.76
N THR A 14 4.78 2.35 11.09
CA THR A 14 4.00 2.08 9.87
C THR A 14 4.87 2.20 8.62
N ALA A 15 4.70 1.27 7.69
CA ALA A 15 4.92 1.49 6.27
C ALA A 15 3.69 0.92 5.55
N GLU A 16 2.88 1.80 4.98
CA GLU A 16 1.76 1.49 4.07
C GLU A 16 2.30 1.27 2.64
N PRO A 17 1.56 0.56 1.78
CA PRO A 17 1.90 0.49 0.36
C PRO A 17 1.90 1.90 -0.27
N ASP A 18 2.89 2.15 -1.12
CA ASP A 18 3.21 3.49 -1.61
C ASP A 18 2.26 3.95 -2.72
N VAL A 19 1.24 4.72 -2.34
CA VAL A 19 0.28 5.37 -3.24
C VAL A 19 1.01 6.26 -4.26
N ASP A 20 2.14 6.88 -3.88
CA ASP A 20 2.86 7.80 -4.74
C ASP A 20 3.46 7.09 -5.97
N ALA A 21 3.98 5.87 -5.79
CA ALA A 21 4.49 5.05 -6.90
C ALA A 21 3.42 4.72 -7.93
N THR A 22 2.17 4.50 -7.50
CA THR A 22 1.08 4.16 -8.42
C THR A 22 0.60 5.39 -9.20
N LEU A 23 0.55 6.55 -8.53
CA LEU A 23 0.22 7.82 -9.18
C LEU A 23 1.23 8.19 -10.27
N VAL A 24 2.53 7.94 -10.03
CA VAL A 24 3.60 8.13 -11.02
C VAL A 24 3.41 7.26 -12.26
N ALA A 25 3.04 5.99 -12.08
CA ALA A 25 2.84 5.06 -13.19
C ALA A 25 1.68 5.49 -14.11
N ILE A 26 0.59 5.98 -13.53
CA ILE A 26 -0.58 6.49 -14.27
C ILE A 26 -0.20 7.71 -15.10
N VAL A 27 0.47 8.66 -14.46
CA VAL A 27 0.85 9.92 -15.11
C VAL A 27 1.81 9.64 -16.29
N LYS A 28 2.77 8.75 -16.10
CA LYS A 28 3.67 8.31 -17.18
C LYS A 28 2.90 7.69 -18.35
N ALA A 29 1.95 6.81 -18.08
CA ALA A 29 1.14 6.18 -19.12
C ALA A 29 0.34 7.20 -19.94
N ALA A 30 -0.16 8.26 -19.31
CA ALA A 30 -0.88 9.34 -19.99
C ALA A 30 0.02 10.13 -20.95
N VAL A 31 1.24 10.47 -20.54
CA VAL A 31 2.22 11.13 -21.44
C VAL A 31 2.60 10.22 -22.60
N ASP A 32 2.83 8.95 -22.33
CA ASP A 32 3.33 8.00 -23.35
C ASP A 32 2.29 7.67 -24.44
N HIS A 33 0.98 7.84 -24.17
CA HIS A 33 -0.08 7.33 -25.06
C HIS A 33 -1.07 8.38 -25.57
N ILE A 34 -1.07 9.61 -25.04
CA ILE A 34 -1.95 10.69 -25.55
C ILE A 34 -1.20 11.48 -26.62
N GLU A 35 -1.68 11.42 -27.85
CA GLU A 35 -1.14 12.21 -28.95
C GLU A 35 -1.23 13.72 -28.64
N GLY A 36 -0.09 14.40 -28.63
CA GLY A 36 0.01 15.82 -28.27
C GLY A 36 0.17 16.10 -26.76
N ALA A 37 0.18 15.09 -25.89
CA ALA A 37 0.50 15.28 -24.48
C ALA A 37 2.00 15.26 -24.25
N GLU A 38 2.58 16.43 -23.98
CA GLU A 38 3.99 16.54 -23.57
C GLU A 38 4.15 16.37 -22.05
N HIS A 39 3.11 16.66 -21.27
CA HIS A 39 3.14 16.69 -19.81
C HIS A 39 1.81 16.27 -19.19
N ALA A 40 1.83 15.57 -18.05
CA ALA A 40 0.64 15.15 -17.29
C ALA A 40 0.92 15.10 -15.78
N GLY A 41 -0.13 15.06 -14.98
CA GLY A 41 -0.05 15.08 -13.52
C GLY A 41 -1.45 14.93 -12.92
N ILE A 42 -1.55 14.38 -11.72
CA ILE A 42 -2.84 14.16 -11.05
C ILE A 42 -3.04 15.27 -10.05
N SER A 43 -4.21 15.88 -9.97
CA SER A 43 -4.52 16.86 -8.91
C SER A 43 -5.49 16.27 -7.91
N LEU A 44 -5.11 16.26 -6.64
CA LEU A 44 -5.99 15.89 -5.53
C LEU A 44 -6.66 17.15 -4.96
N VAL A 45 -7.94 17.05 -4.63
CA VAL A 45 -8.67 18.10 -3.93
C VAL A 45 -8.70 17.75 -2.45
N GLU A 46 -8.08 18.60 -1.63
CA GLU A 46 -8.07 18.47 -0.17
C GLU A 46 -9.36 19.05 0.44
N GLU A 47 -9.68 18.64 1.67
CA GLU A 47 -10.76 19.26 2.45
C GLU A 47 -10.53 20.77 2.55
N GLY A 48 -11.56 21.56 2.21
CA GLY A 48 -11.45 23.02 2.07
C GLY A 48 -11.24 23.52 0.63
N GLY A 49 -11.23 22.64 -0.37
CA GLY A 49 -11.20 23.01 -1.79
C GLY A 49 -9.81 23.35 -2.32
N ARG A 50 -8.76 23.04 -1.56
CA ARG A 50 -7.38 23.28 -1.95
C ARG A 50 -6.93 22.18 -2.91
N VAL A 51 -6.47 22.57 -4.10
CA VAL A 51 -5.99 21.63 -5.12
C VAL A 51 -4.48 21.45 -4.98
N ARG A 52 -4.01 20.19 -4.96
CA ARG A 52 -2.59 19.84 -4.93
C ARG A 52 -2.27 18.85 -6.06
N THR A 53 -1.32 19.21 -6.92
CA THR A 53 -0.79 18.29 -7.93
C THR A 53 0.14 17.26 -7.28
N VAL A 54 -0.14 15.98 -7.54
CA VAL A 54 0.64 14.80 -7.17
C VAL A 54 1.16 14.14 -8.45
N ALA A 55 2.42 13.70 -8.40
CA ALA A 55 3.13 13.06 -9.50
C ALA A 55 3.12 13.85 -10.83
N PRO A 56 3.57 15.12 -10.90
CA PRO A 56 3.71 15.81 -12.18
C PRO A 56 4.87 15.22 -13.01
N THR A 57 4.70 15.07 -14.34
CA THR A 57 5.84 14.83 -15.24
C THR A 57 6.64 16.10 -15.54
N SER A 58 6.13 17.28 -15.19
CA SER A 58 6.81 18.58 -15.36
C SER A 58 6.21 19.68 -14.48
N GLU A 59 7.02 20.69 -14.19
CA GLU A 59 6.58 21.91 -13.49
C GLU A 59 5.54 22.74 -14.28
N LEU A 60 5.27 22.41 -15.55
CA LEU A 60 4.18 23.03 -16.31
C LEU A 60 2.79 22.50 -15.92
N VAL A 61 2.71 21.41 -15.14
CA VAL A 61 1.44 20.75 -14.76
C VAL A 61 0.77 21.39 -13.54
N TYR A 62 0.93 22.71 -13.40
CA TYR A 62 0.19 23.52 -12.43
C TYR A 62 -0.87 24.34 -13.15
N ALA A 63 -2.15 24.02 -12.92
CA ALA A 63 -3.25 24.85 -13.40
C ALA A 63 -3.36 26.11 -12.53
N THR A 64 -2.91 27.26 -13.03
CA THR A 64 -3.00 28.55 -12.31
C THR A 64 -4.14 29.45 -12.79
N THR A 65 -4.90 29.05 -13.82
CA THR A 65 -5.96 29.89 -14.42
C THR A 65 -7.30 29.14 -14.54
N PRO A 66 -8.41 29.69 -14.00
CA PRO A 66 -9.75 29.16 -14.22
C PRO A 66 -10.15 29.17 -15.71
N GLY A 67 -10.65 28.05 -16.23
CA GLY A 67 -11.17 27.96 -17.61
C GLY A 67 -10.17 27.51 -18.70
N ALA A 68 -8.99 27.01 -18.32
CA ALA A 68 -7.96 26.55 -19.27
C ALA A 68 -8.33 25.27 -20.06
N PHE A 69 -9.39 24.55 -19.67
CA PHE A 69 -9.81 23.31 -20.30
C PHE A 69 -11.10 23.52 -21.09
N SER A 70 -11.09 23.17 -22.38
CA SER A 70 -12.30 23.18 -23.23
C SER A 70 -13.20 21.97 -22.92
N ALA A 71 -14.45 22.00 -23.39
CA ALA A 71 -15.37 20.87 -23.23
C ALA A 71 -14.89 19.58 -23.93
N GLU A 72 -14.15 19.73 -25.04
CA GLU A 72 -13.53 18.65 -25.79
C GLU A 72 -12.35 18.03 -25.01
N THR A 73 -11.45 18.87 -24.49
CA THR A 73 -10.34 18.41 -23.62
C THR A 73 -10.85 17.72 -22.35
N ALA A 74 -11.96 18.20 -21.79
CA ALA A 74 -12.61 17.56 -20.64
C ALA A 74 -13.22 16.20 -21.00
N GLN A 75 -13.63 15.98 -22.25
CA GLN A 75 -14.20 14.71 -22.69
C GLN A 75 -13.13 13.65 -22.90
N ASP A 76 -12.03 14.00 -23.55
CA ASP A 76 -10.89 13.10 -23.72
C ASP A 76 -10.30 12.74 -22.35
N GLY A 77 -10.13 13.74 -21.48
CA GLY A 77 -9.66 13.54 -20.11
C GLY A 77 -10.52 12.59 -19.27
N ARG A 78 -11.85 12.55 -19.48
CA ARG A 78 -12.74 11.61 -18.75
C ARG A 78 -12.49 10.16 -19.12
N VAL A 79 -12.25 9.87 -20.39
CA VAL A 79 -11.95 8.51 -20.85
C VAL A 79 -10.63 8.05 -20.25
N PHE A 80 -9.59 8.90 -20.29
CA PHE A 80 -8.30 8.58 -19.67
C PHE A 80 -8.39 8.46 -18.15
N ALA A 81 -9.10 9.36 -17.47
CA ALA A 81 -9.31 9.29 -16.02
C ALA A 81 -10.01 7.99 -15.60
N THR A 82 -10.96 7.51 -16.40
CA THR A 82 -11.64 6.22 -16.15
C THR A 82 -10.67 5.05 -16.28
N HIS A 83 -9.87 5.01 -17.35
CA HIS A 83 -8.87 3.95 -17.54
C HIS A 83 -7.76 4.00 -16.49
N ALA A 84 -7.30 5.20 -16.11
CA ALA A 84 -6.37 5.42 -15.02
C ALA A 84 -6.92 4.94 -13.67
N ALA A 85 -8.19 5.22 -13.36
CA ALA A 85 -8.84 4.74 -12.15
C ALA A 85 -8.95 3.21 -12.13
N ILE A 86 -9.30 2.59 -13.26
CA ILE A 86 -9.34 1.12 -13.39
C ILE A 86 -7.94 0.53 -13.21
N ALA A 87 -6.93 1.10 -13.86
CA ALA A 87 -5.54 0.66 -13.73
C ALA A 87 -5.02 0.81 -12.30
N LEU A 88 -5.34 1.93 -11.62
CA LEU A 88 -5.00 2.19 -10.22
C LEU A 88 -5.63 1.15 -9.29
N VAL A 89 -6.93 0.90 -9.44
CA VAL A 89 -7.65 -0.09 -8.63
C VAL A 89 -7.10 -1.48 -8.91
N GLY A 90 -6.79 -1.81 -10.16
CA GLY A 90 -6.15 -3.07 -10.55
C GLY A 90 -4.79 -3.26 -9.90
N ALA A 91 -3.93 -2.24 -9.97
CA ALA A 91 -2.60 -2.26 -9.36
C ALA A 91 -2.67 -2.38 -7.82
N GLN A 92 -3.57 -1.62 -7.18
CA GLN A 92 -3.79 -1.71 -5.74
C GLN A 92 -4.28 -3.11 -5.35
N HIS A 93 -5.20 -3.69 -6.12
CA HIS A 93 -5.71 -5.03 -5.86
C HIS A 93 -4.61 -6.09 -5.98
N GLU A 94 -3.74 -6.00 -7.01
CA GLU A 94 -2.59 -6.90 -7.14
C GLU A 94 -1.64 -6.76 -5.94
N ALA A 95 -1.32 -5.52 -5.55
CA ALA A 95 -0.45 -5.24 -4.41
C ALA A 95 -1.04 -5.81 -3.10
N ASP A 96 -2.35 -5.66 -2.88
CA ASP A 96 -3.04 -6.19 -1.71
C ASP A 96 -3.02 -7.72 -1.67
N LEU A 97 -3.25 -8.38 -2.82
CA LEU A 97 -3.16 -9.84 -2.94
C LEU A 97 -1.75 -10.34 -2.68
N ARG A 98 -0.74 -9.71 -3.28
CA ARG A 98 0.67 -10.04 -3.06
C ARG A 98 1.04 -9.89 -1.58
N ALA A 99 0.66 -8.78 -0.97
CA ALA A 99 0.87 -8.54 0.46
C ALA A 99 0.13 -9.57 1.33
N ALA A 100 -1.05 -10.03 0.92
CA ALA A 100 -1.79 -11.07 1.65
C ALA A 100 -1.06 -12.42 1.62
N ILE A 101 -0.48 -12.80 0.48
CA ILE A 101 0.33 -14.01 0.34
C ILE A 101 1.59 -13.92 1.20
N GLU A 102 2.34 -12.82 1.12
CA GLU A 102 3.55 -12.61 1.93
C GLU A 102 3.26 -12.65 3.44
N ARG A 103 2.15 -12.04 3.88
CA ARG A 103 1.70 -12.11 5.28
C ARG A 103 1.37 -13.54 5.69
N ARG A 104 0.71 -14.32 4.82
CA ARG A 104 0.40 -15.73 5.07
C ARG A 104 1.68 -16.54 5.24
N ASP A 105 2.68 -16.33 4.38
CA ASP A 105 3.96 -17.04 4.46
C ASP A 105 4.72 -16.69 5.73
N THR A 106 4.78 -15.40 6.08
CA THR A 106 5.37 -14.91 7.33
C THR A 106 4.72 -15.55 8.56
N ILE A 107 3.39 -15.57 8.62
CA ILE A 107 2.64 -16.21 9.72
C ILE A 107 2.88 -17.73 9.72
N GLY A 108 2.94 -18.36 8.54
CA GLY A 108 3.23 -19.78 8.37
C GLY A 108 4.60 -20.17 8.93
N MET A 109 5.64 -19.41 8.58
CA MET A 109 7.00 -19.61 9.10
C MET A 109 7.07 -19.45 10.61
N ALA A 110 6.48 -18.37 11.15
CA ALA A 110 6.44 -18.15 12.59
C ALA A 110 5.71 -19.29 13.34
N LYS A 111 4.60 -19.78 12.77
CA LYS A 111 3.87 -20.94 13.29
C LYS A 111 4.76 -22.18 13.30
N GLY A 112 5.47 -22.47 12.20
CA GLY A 112 6.42 -23.60 12.12
C GLY A 112 7.54 -23.53 13.16
N ILE A 113 8.12 -22.34 13.37
CA ILE A 113 9.13 -22.12 14.40
C ILE A 113 8.56 -22.36 15.81
N LEU A 114 7.33 -21.92 16.08
CA LEU A 114 6.67 -22.17 17.38
C LEU A 114 6.35 -23.65 17.59
N MET A 115 5.89 -24.34 16.54
CA MET A 115 5.65 -25.79 16.57
C MET A 115 6.94 -26.54 16.93
N GLN A 116 8.04 -26.26 16.22
CA GLN A 116 9.33 -26.93 16.45
C GLN A 116 9.90 -26.62 17.84
N ARG A 117 9.87 -25.36 18.28
CA ARG A 117 10.53 -24.95 19.53
C ARG A 117 9.75 -25.33 20.79
N HIS A 118 8.42 -25.39 20.70
CA HIS A 118 7.56 -25.59 21.86
C HIS A 118 6.74 -26.87 21.80
N GLY A 119 6.94 -27.72 20.78
CA GLY A 119 6.19 -28.96 20.60
C GLY A 119 4.69 -28.73 20.39
N LEU A 120 4.32 -27.57 19.86
CA LEU A 120 2.93 -27.17 19.69
C LEU A 120 2.35 -27.74 18.40
N ASP A 121 1.06 -28.07 18.42
CA ASP A 121 0.32 -28.31 17.20
C ASP A 121 0.08 -26.99 16.42
N PRO A 122 -0.34 -27.05 15.14
CA PRO A 122 -0.58 -25.86 14.34
C PRO A 122 -1.62 -24.89 14.93
N VAL A 123 -2.66 -25.40 15.60
CA VAL A 123 -3.74 -24.60 16.18
C VAL A 123 -3.24 -23.87 17.42
N GLN A 124 -2.50 -24.54 18.29
CA GLN A 124 -1.87 -23.99 19.48
C GLN A 124 -0.83 -22.91 19.12
N ALA A 125 0.02 -23.17 18.13
CA ALA A 125 1.01 -22.22 17.65
C ALA A 125 0.34 -20.95 17.06
N PHE A 126 -0.73 -21.10 16.27
CA PHE A 126 -1.47 -19.96 15.75
C PHE A 126 -2.16 -19.16 16.87
N ARG A 127 -2.79 -19.83 17.84
CA ARG A 127 -3.40 -19.18 19.01
C ARG A 127 -2.38 -18.34 19.78
N MET A 128 -1.16 -18.86 19.95
CA MET A 128 -0.08 -18.12 20.62
C MET A 128 0.32 -16.84 19.87
N LEU A 129 0.35 -16.86 18.53
CA LEU A 129 0.58 -15.65 17.73
C LEU A 129 -0.57 -14.64 17.90
N VAL A 130 -1.82 -15.10 17.92
CA VAL A 130 -3.01 -14.26 18.12
C VAL A 130 -3.00 -13.61 19.50
N GLU A 131 -2.71 -14.37 20.56
CA GLU A 131 -2.58 -13.84 21.92
C GLU A 131 -1.48 -12.79 22.02
N ALA A 132 -0.34 -13.02 21.37
CA ALA A 132 0.76 -12.05 21.34
C ALA A 132 0.38 -10.77 20.58
N SER A 133 -0.32 -10.89 19.45
CA SER A 133 -0.87 -9.77 18.68
C SER A 133 -1.84 -8.93 19.50
N GLN A 134 -2.78 -9.56 20.20
CA GLN A 134 -3.75 -8.86 21.05
C GLN A 134 -3.07 -8.14 22.22
N LYS A 135 -2.13 -8.81 22.91
CA LYS A 135 -1.40 -8.22 24.05
C LYS A 135 -0.49 -7.07 23.66
N SER A 136 0.02 -7.06 22.43
CA SER A 136 0.87 -5.99 21.90
C SER A 136 0.09 -4.90 21.16
N SER A 137 -1.20 -5.11 20.88
CA SER A 137 -1.98 -4.28 19.95
C SER A 137 -1.30 -4.12 18.57
N THR A 138 -0.48 -5.08 18.18
CA THR A 138 0.27 -5.06 16.92
C THR A 138 -0.35 -6.05 15.94
N LYS A 139 -0.41 -5.70 14.64
CA LYS A 139 -0.93 -6.59 13.58
C LYS A 139 -0.19 -7.94 13.60
N LEU A 140 -0.95 -9.04 13.50
CA LEU A 140 -0.45 -10.42 13.62
C LEU A 140 0.79 -10.73 12.75
N HIS A 141 0.79 -10.30 11.49
CA HIS A 141 1.93 -10.51 10.57
C HIS A 141 3.22 -9.81 11.03
N ARG A 142 3.12 -8.68 11.75
CA ARG A 142 4.29 -7.98 12.31
C ARG A 142 4.83 -8.72 13.52
N VAL A 143 3.97 -9.27 14.37
CA VAL A 143 4.38 -10.16 15.47
C VAL A 143 5.10 -11.40 14.93
N ALA A 144 4.58 -11.98 13.84
CA ALA A 144 5.22 -13.10 13.16
C ALA A 144 6.59 -12.72 12.57
N ALA A 145 6.69 -11.60 11.86
CA ALA A 145 7.96 -11.11 11.30
C ALA A 145 9.01 -10.88 12.39
N TRP A 146 8.63 -10.18 13.47
CA TRP A 146 9.53 -9.95 14.60
C TRP A 146 10.00 -11.24 15.26
N LEU A 147 9.11 -12.23 15.38
CA LEU A 147 9.46 -13.56 15.89
C LEU A 147 10.49 -14.26 15.02
N ILE A 148 10.42 -14.10 13.70
CA ILE A 148 11.40 -14.66 12.75
C ILE A 148 12.75 -13.95 12.91
N GLU A 149 12.76 -12.62 12.92
CA GLU A 149 13.98 -11.79 13.01
C GLU A 149 14.76 -12.03 14.31
N HIS A 150 14.07 -12.22 15.44
CA HIS A 150 14.69 -12.37 16.76
C HIS A 150 14.89 -13.83 17.18
N ARG A 151 14.91 -14.75 16.19
CA ARG A 151 15.13 -16.19 16.37
C ARG A 151 16.24 -16.77 15.49
N GLY A 152 17.08 -15.89 14.91
CA GLY A 152 18.47 -16.23 14.58
C GLY A 152 19.33 -16.27 15.84
#